data_AF-A0A1H3L4U7-F1
#
_entry.id   AF-A0A1H3L4U7-F1
#
_cell.length_a   1.000
_cell.length_b   1.000
_cell.length_c   1.000
_cell.angle_alpha   90.00
_cell.angle_beta   90.00
_cell.angle_gamma   90.00
#
_symmetry.space_group_name_H-M   'P 1'
#
loop_
_entity.id
_entity.type
_entity.pdbx_description
1 polymer ?
#
loop_
_entity_poly.entity_id
_entity_poly.type
_entity_poly.pdbx_seq_one_letter_code
_entity_poly.pdbx_strand_id
1 'polypeptide(L)'
;MSQGQQVYDTPTFDTSMRGYEKKQVDRHVADAAERISKLSAEREQAHNHIRGLNSNLEQMHGELTELRDRPPRLDRASFRHLGSMVDEILALSEKQGQAIVEAAGQHAAEIQAAAEQVVEAAHQEAERLRTLGQEAREAAEQEAKRLHEASEAAIEHAEGEARARIESAHEQTQQELTRWRGDVEREVNEHRAAAQEVDEARAAEAEQQLQAYHQQLTMVQKEIEARQQALAQLRNAQEQAQQQLGQLRHDGAAVENDLAQVTHRLQGTRQELSAELSRLEAARRGAEQVEQQTLDARVRMQREAKRMADRAAAAVMAAAAISEQTGEFKMVAIGRDQEQLALAPAPAPVHAPEENGAAPEPQPQPEPEPRVEAPVEESRSLFEPRQHVDG
;
A
#
# COMPACT_ATOMS: atom_id res chain seq x y z
N MET A 1 -36.23 78.68 60.81
CA MET A 1 -36.73 77.33 60.44
C MET A 1 -36.68 77.18 58.93
N SER A 2 -35.62 76.58 58.36
CA SER A 2 -35.60 75.86 57.06
C SER A 2 -34.15 75.54 56.65
N GLN A 3 -33.46 74.72 57.45
CA GLN A 3 -32.23 74.02 57.06
C GLN A 3 -32.28 72.66 57.77
N GLY A 4 -32.34 71.58 57.00
CA GLY A 4 -32.63 70.24 57.56
C GLY A 4 -32.78 69.11 56.55
N GLN A 5 -32.33 69.30 55.31
CA GLN A 5 -32.43 68.29 54.24
C GLN A 5 -31.15 68.27 53.39
N GLN A 6 -29.97 68.23 54.05
CA GLN A 6 -28.76 67.79 53.35
C GLN A 6 -28.95 66.31 53.00
N VAL A 7 -29.21 66.04 51.72
CA VAL A 7 -29.30 64.69 51.18
C VAL A 7 -27.90 64.07 51.27
N TYR A 8 -27.76 63.03 52.08
CA TYR A 8 -26.55 62.20 52.10
C TYR A 8 -26.53 61.33 50.84
N ASP A 9 -26.15 61.96 49.72
CA ASP A 9 -25.99 61.27 48.45
C ASP A 9 -24.95 60.17 48.62
N THR A 10 -25.36 58.93 48.38
CA THR A 10 -24.57 57.75 48.72
C THR A 10 -23.74 57.38 47.49
N PRO A 11 -22.41 57.55 47.54
CA PRO A 11 -21.56 57.42 46.36
C PRO A 11 -21.65 55.99 45.81
N THR A 12 -22.12 55.88 44.57
CA THR A 12 -22.13 54.62 43.82
C THR A 12 -20.78 54.47 43.13
N PHE A 13 -20.12 53.33 43.35
CA PHE A 13 -18.80 53.02 42.80
C PHE A 13 -18.89 51.85 41.80
N ASP A 14 -18.16 51.94 40.69
CA ASP A 14 -18.13 50.86 39.71
C ASP A 14 -17.46 49.60 40.27
N THR A 15 -18.03 48.42 39.98
CA THR A 15 -17.53 47.14 40.48
C THR A 15 -16.68 46.43 39.43
N SER A 16 -15.38 46.32 39.70
CA SER A 16 -14.45 45.49 38.94
C SER A 16 -14.47 44.04 39.43
N MET A 17 -13.81 43.12 38.72
CA MET A 17 -13.88 41.66 38.99
C MET A 17 -13.30 41.18 40.34
N ARG A 18 -12.86 42.09 41.22
CA ARG A 18 -12.51 41.82 42.63
C ARG A 18 -13.02 42.90 43.61
N GLY A 19 -14.07 43.64 43.25
CA GLY A 19 -14.66 44.71 44.07
C GLY A 19 -14.56 46.10 43.42
N TYR A 20 -14.88 47.15 44.18
CA TYR A 20 -14.97 48.52 43.69
C TYR A 20 -13.67 49.05 43.05
N GLU A 21 -13.78 49.94 42.06
CA GLU A 21 -12.61 50.53 41.41
C GLU A 21 -11.81 51.39 42.40
N LYS A 22 -10.63 50.91 42.78
CA LYS A 22 -9.78 51.56 43.80
C LYS A 22 -9.55 53.06 43.54
N LYS A 23 -9.36 53.49 42.29
CA LYS A 23 -9.14 54.91 41.95
C LYS A 23 -10.34 55.81 42.27
N GLN A 24 -11.57 55.29 42.19
CA GLN A 24 -12.77 56.03 42.58
C GLN A 24 -12.85 56.16 44.11
N VAL A 25 -12.58 55.06 44.82
CA VAL A 25 -12.60 55.00 46.28
C VAL A 25 -11.51 55.88 46.89
N ASP A 26 -10.26 55.77 46.43
CA ASP A 26 -9.13 56.57 46.92
C ASP A 26 -9.40 58.08 46.76
N ARG A 27 -10.01 58.49 45.62
CA ARG A 27 -10.41 59.89 45.38
C ARG A 27 -11.53 60.33 46.31
N HIS A 28 -12.61 59.54 46.43
CA HIS A 28 -13.72 59.88 47.32
C HIS A 28 -13.30 59.97 48.79
N VAL A 29 -12.35 59.14 49.24
CA VAL A 29 -11.78 59.22 50.59
C VAL A 29 -10.97 60.52 50.78
N ALA A 30 -10.23 60.98 49.79
CA ALA A 30 -9.54 62.26 49.82
C ALA A 30 -10.54 63.43 49.90
N ASP A 31 -11.54 63.47 49.02
CA ASP A 31 -12.60 64.49 49.01
C ASP A 31 -13.36 64.53 50.35
N ALA A 32 -13.65 63.37 50.94
CA ALA A 32 -14.32 63.26 52.23
C ALA A 32 -13.44 63.78 53.38
N ALA A 33 -12.14 63.50 53.36
CA ALA A 33 -11.19 64.02 54.35
C ALA A 33 -11.08 65.55 54.29
N GLU A 34 -11.06 66.14 53.10
CA GLU A 34 -11.06 67.60 52.93
C GLU A 34 -12.36 68.22 53.47
N ARG A 35 -13.53 67.65 53.14
CA ARG A 35 -14.83 68.10 53.67
C ARG A 35 -14.90 68.04 55.19
N ILE A 36 -14.39 66.96 55.81
CA ILE A 36 -14.31 66.82 57.27
C ILE A 36 -13.40 67.90 57.87
N SER A 37 -12.23 68.15 57.27
CA SER A 37 -11.30 69.19 57.72
C SER A 37 -11.97 70.57 57.68
N LYS A 38 -12.63 70.92 56.57
CA LYS A 38 -13.37 72.19 56.41
C LYS A 38 -14.47 72.35 57.46
N LEU A 39 -15.34 71.35 57.62
CA LEU A 39 -16.41 71.37 58.62
C LEU A 39 -15.89 71.48 60.05
N SER A 40 -14.72 70.92 60.35
CA SER A 40 -14.10 71.05 61.68
C SER A 40 -13.61 72.47 61.96
N ALA A 41 -13.03 73.15 60.96
CA ALA A 41 -12.62 74.56 61.05
C ALA A 41 -13.83 75.49 61.23
N GLU A 42 -14.90 75.28 60.46
CA GLU A 42 -16.16 76.03 60.59
C GLU A 42 -16.78 75.85 61.99
N ARG A 43 -16.76 74.62 62.54
CA ARG A 43 -17.23 74.32 63.91
C ARG A 43 -16.43 75.07 64.98
N GLU A 44 -15.12 75.18 64.81
CA GLU A 44 -14.22 75.86 65.75
C GLU A 44 -14.38 77.38 65.67
N GLN A 45 -14.51 77.94 64.46
CA GLN A 45 -14.86 79.36 64.27
C GLN A 45 -16.20 79.71 64.95
N ALA A 46 -17.22 78.87 64.80
CA ALA A 46 -18.52 79.04 65.47
C ALA A 46 -18.39 78.95 67.00
N HIS A 47 -17.60 78.01 67.54
CA HIS A 47 -17.34 77.93 68.98
C HIS A 47 -16.65 79.19 69.53
N ASN A 48 -15.66 79.71 68.81
CA ASN A 48 -14.94 80.93 69.20
C ASN A 48 -15.87 82.16 69.17
N HIS A 49 -16.77 82.25 68.18
CA HIS A 49 -17.79 83.30 68.12
C HIS A 49 -18.77 83.22 69.30
N ILE A 50 -19.26 82.03 69.66
CA ILE A 50 -20.16 81.82 70.81
C ILE A 50 -19.50 82.26 72.13
N ARG A 51 -18.22 81.96 72.35
CA ARG A 51 -17.51 82.46 73.55
C ARG A 51 -17.45 83.99 73.59
N GLY A 52 -17.16 84.64 72.46
CA GLY A 52 -17.11 86.10 72.36
C GLY A 52 -18.47 86.78 72.60
N LEU A 53 -19.58 86.17 72.14
CA LEU A 53 -20.92 86.64 72.49
C LEU A 53 -21.22 86.52 73.99
N ASN A 54 -20.73 85.48 74.66
CA ASN A 54 -20.94 85.29 76.10
C ASN A 54 -20.21 86.36 76.93
N SER A 55 -18.94 86.66 76.61
CA SER A 55 -18.19 87.74 77.28
C SER A 55 -18.82 89.11 77.06
N ASN A 56 -19.37 89.37 75.87
CA ASN A 56 -20.08 90.62 75.59
C ASN A 56 -21.39 90.74 76.39
N LEU A 57 -22.12 89.63 76.60
CA LEU A 57 -23.31 89.61 77.45
C LEU A 57 -22.96 89.85 78.92
N GLU A 58 -21.85 89.29 79.41
CA GLU A 58 -21.34 89.55 80.77
C GLU A 58 -20.99 91.03 80.96
N GLN A 59 -20.30 91.65 80.00
CA GLN A 59 -20.00 93.09 80.03
C GLN A 59 -21.28 93.95 80.01
N MET A 60 -22.22 93.68 79.11
CA MET A 60 -23.49 94.41 79.02
C MET A 60 -24.32 94.32 80.30
N HIS A 61 -24.27 93.20 81.04
CA HIS A 61 -24.92 93.10 82.35
C HIS A 61 -24.22 93.94 83.44
N GLY A 62 -22.90 94.14 83.33
CA GLY A 62 -22.15 95.08 84.15
C GLY A 62 -22.60 96.53 83.91
N GLU A 63 -22.58 96.98 82.65
CA GLU A 63 -22.97 98.34 82.25
C GLU A 63 -24.44 98.65 82.60
N LEU A 64 -25.36 97.70 82.39
CA LEU A 64 -26.77 97.83 82.81
C LEU A 64 -26.94 97.90 84.34
N THR A 65 -26.04 97.28 85.11
CA THR A 65 -26.06 97.38 86.58
C THR A 65 -25.54 98.75 87.04
N GLU A 66 -24.44 99.22 86.46
CA GLU A 66 -23.86 100.54 86.77
C GLU A 66 -24.82 101.70 86.41
N LEU A 67 -25.54 101.60 85.29
CA LEU A 67 -26.57 102.57 84.90
C LEU A 67 -27.80 102.56 85.82
N ARG A 68 -28.14 101.43 86.45
CA ARG A 68 -29.31 101.31 87.33
C ARG A 68 -29.11 102.01 88.67
N ASP A 69 -27.89 102.04 89.19
CA ASP A 69 -27.59 102.54 90.53
C ASP A 69 -27.39 104.08 90.59
N ARG A 70 -27.72 104.80 89.50
CA ARG A 70 -27.51 106.25 89.35
C ARG A 70 -28.82 107.07 89.37
N PRO A 71 -29.30 107.55 90.53
CA PRO A 71 -30.54 108.32 90.63
C PRO A 71 -30.44 109.71 89.97
N PRO A 72 -31.46 110.14 89.18
CA PRO A 72 -31.40 111.38 88.41
C PRO A 72 -31.75 112.63 89.22
N ARG A 73 -31.26 113.79 88.75
CA ARG A 73 -31.79 115.12 89.10
C ARG A 73 -32.22 115.83 87.82
N LEU A 74 -33.46 116.29 87.77
CA LEU A 74 -33.99 117.18 86.74
C LEU A 74 -34.71 118.33 87.44
N ASP A 75 -34.27 119.56 87.18
CA ASP A 75 -34.86 120.77 87.73
C ASP A 75 -35.73 121.46 86.67
N ARG A 76 -36.86 122.07 87.07
CA ARG A 76 -37.90 122.56 86.15
C ARG A 76 -37.93 124.08 86.07
N ALA A 77 -37.52 124.63 84.92
CA ALA A 77 -37.62 126.05 84.63
C ALA A 77 -39.08 126.54 84.48
N SER A 78 -39.27 127.86 84.63
CA SER A 78 -40.60 128.49 84.79
C SER A 78 -41.40 128.64 83.49
N PHE A 79 -42.70 128.30 83.56
CA PHE A 79 -43.66 128.39 82.46
C PHE A 79 -44.05 129.84 82.03
N ARG A 80 -43.51 130.89 82.65
CA ARG A 80 -43.99 132.28 82.44
C ARG A 80 -43.60 132.91 81.09
N HIS A 81 -42.70 132.29 80.32
CA HIS A 81 -42.37 132.73 78.96
C HIS A 81 -42.79 131.69 77.90
N LEU A 82 -43.59 130.70 78.30
CA LEU A 82 -43.95 129.57 77.44
C LEU A 82 -44.76 130.00 76.21
N GLY A 83 -45.65 131.00 76.33
CA GLY A 83 -46.54 131.41 75.21
C GLY A 83 -45.77 131.88 73.97
N SER A 84 -45.01 132.97 74.08
CA SER A 84 -44.24 133.50 72.95
C SER A 84 -43.15 132.55 72.46
N MET A 85 -42.51 131.80 73.36
CA MET A 85 -41.58 130.74 72.93
C MET A 85 -42.30 129.58 72.24
N VAL A 86 -43.56 129.25 72.58
CA VAL A 86 -44.33 128.22 71.86
C VAL A 86 -44.71 128.70 70.48
N ASP A 87 -45.10 129.96 70.30
CA ASP A 87 -45.37 130.51 68.96
C ASP A 87 -44.09 130.56 68.10
N GLU A 88 -42.95 130.96 68.68
CA GLU A 88 -41.64 130.90 68.01
C GLU A 88 -41.20 129.45 67.72
N ILE A 89 -41.39 128.51 68.66
CA ILE A 89 -41.11 127.09 68.48
C ILE A 89 -42.03 126.49 67.41
N LEU A 90 -43.30 126.90 67.32
CA LEU A 90 -44.23 126.42 66.29
C LEU A 90 -43.84 126.95 64.91
N ALA A 91 -43.54 128.24 64.77
CA ALA A 91 -43.07 128.82 63.51
C ALA A 91 -41.71 128.24 63.06
N LEU A 92 -40.81 127.99 64.02
CA LEU A 92 -39.52 127.35 63.76
C LEU A 92 -39.69 125.85 63.44
N SER A 93 -40.63 125.16 64.09
CA SER A 93 -41.00 123.77 63.79
C SER A 93 -41.70 123.62 62.45
N GLU A 94 -42.53 124.57 62.03
CA GLU A 94 -43.15 124.59 60.70
C GLU A 94 -42.08 124.79 59.63
N LYS A 95 -41.18 125.76 59.82
CA LYS A 95 -40.03 125.96 58.91
C LYS A 95 -39.08 124.76 58.87
N GLN A 96 -38.81 124.12 60.01
CA GLN A 96 -38.03 122.88 60.07
C GLN A 96 -38.77 121.72 59.42
N GLY A 97 -40.09 121.60 59.61
CA GLY A 97 -40.93 120.58 58.97
C GLY A 97 -40.97 120.73 57.45
N GLN A 98 -41.12 121.96 56.95
CA GLN A 98 -41.02 122.27 55.52
C GLN A 98 -39.63 121.93 54.98
N ALA A 99 -38.55 122.30 55.66
CA ALA A 99 -37.18 121.94 55.27
C ALA A 99 -36.92 120.42 55.31
N ILE A 100 -37.52 119.68 56.26
CA ILE A 100 -37.44 118.21 56.34
C ILE A 100 -38.22 117.57 55.18
N VAL A 101 -39.41 118.07 54.85
CA VAL A 101 -40.21 117.57 53.72
C VAL A 101 -39.53 117.88 52.38
N GLU A 102 -38.94 119.07 52.23
CA GLU A 102 -38.18 119.45 51.05
C GLU A 102 -36.91 118.60 50.89
N ALA A 103 -36.11 118.44 51.95
CA ALA A 103 -34.93 117.58 51.94
C ALA A 103 -35.28 116.09 51.73
N ALA A 104 -36.38 115.59 52.30
CA ALA A 104 -36.86 114.23 52.07
C ALA A 104 -37.38 114.05 50.63
N GLY A 105 -38.00 115.07 50.03
CA GLY A 105 -38.41 115.07 48.64
C GLY A 105 -37.22 115.08 47.67
N GLN A 106 -36.21 115.91 47.95
CA GLN A 106 -34.94 115.92 47.22
C GLN A 106 -34.25 114.56 47.32
N HIS A 107 -34.12 114.01 48.53
CA HIS A 107 -33.46 112.71 48.74
C HIS A 107 -34.25 111.54 48.14
N ALA A 108 -35.58 111.59 48.13
CA ALA A 108 -36.40 110.61 47.42
C ALA A 108 -36.18 110.68 45.90
N ALA A 109 -36.04 111.88 45.33
CA ALA A 109 -35.73 112.06 43.92
C ALA A 109 -34.29 111.62 43.58
N GLU A 110 -33.31 111.85 44.46
CA GLU A 110 -31.95 111.31 44.34
C GLU A 110 -31.94 109.78 44.32
N ILE A 111 -32.66 109.14 45.25
CA ILE A 111 -32.80 107.68 45.33
C ILE A 111 -33.52 107.12 44.10
N GLN A 112 -34.56 107.80 43.60
CA GLN A 112 -35.26 107.41 42.37
C GLN A 112 -34.33 107.49 41.16
N ALA A 113 -33.64 108.62 40.95
CA ALA A 113 -32.71 108.78 39.84
C ALA A 113 -31.53 107.78 39.91
N ALA A 114 -31.03 107.48 41.10
CA ALA A 114 -29.99 106.45 41.30
C ALA A 114 -30.52 105.03 41.01
N ALA A 115 -31.75 104.71 41.43
CA ALA A 115 -32.38 103.43 41.15
C ALA A 115 -32.67 103.25 39.65
N GLU A 116 -33.15 104.29 38.97
CA GLU A 116 -33.35 104.32 37.51
C GLU A 116 -32.03 104.11 36.76
N GLN A 117 -30.94 104.78 37.17
CA GLN A 117 -29.60 104.56 36.60
C GLN A 117 -29.09 103.13 36.80
N VAL A 118 -29.33 102.51 37.98
CA VAL A 118 -28.95 101.12 38.24
C VAL A 118 -29.78 100.13 37.41
N VAL A 119 -31.09 100.38 37.26
CA VAL A 119 -31.98 99.56 36.41
C VAL A 119 -31.58 99.66 34.94
N GLU A 120 -31.32 100.86 34.43
CA GLU A 120 -30.87 101.10 33.05
C GLU A 120 -29.50 100.45 32.79
N ALA A 121 -28.53 100.62 33.69
CA ALA A 121 -27.24 99.95 33.57
C ALA A 121 -27.35 98.42 33.60
N ALA A 122 -28.24 97.87 34.45
CA ALA A 122 -28.51 96.43 34.49
C ALA A 122 -29.21 95.92 33.22
N HIS A 123 -30.09 96.71 32.60
CA HIS A 123 -30.69 96.39 31.31
C HIS A 123 -29.64 96.37 30.19
N GLN A 124 -28.81 97.41 30.08
CA GLN A 124 -27.73 97.46 29.08
C GLN A 124 -26.74 96.30 29.22
N GLU A 125 -26.37 95.92 30.45
CA GLU A 125 -25.48 94.78 30.69
C GLU A 125 -26.18 93.44 30.40
N ALA A 126 -27.46 93.30 30.74
CA ALA A 126 -28.24 92.12 30.36
C ALA A 126 -28.41 91.97 28.84
N GLU A 127 -28.45 93.07 28.09
CA GLU A 127 -28.46 93.03 26.62
C GLU A 127 -27.09 92.67 26.04
N ARG A 128 -25.99 93.24 26.55
CA ARG A 128 -24.62 92.82 26.16
C ARG A 128 -24.38 91.33 26.42
N LEU A 129 -24.80 90.82 27.58
CA LEU A 129 -24.68 89.40 27.92
C LEU A 129 -25.58 88.51 27.05
N ARG A 130 -26.71 89.02 26.55
CA ARG A 130 -27.54 88.32 25.56
C ARG A 130 -26.87 88.27 24.19
N THR A 131 -26.35 89.39 23.67
CA THR A 131 -25.70 89.42 22.35
C THR A 131 -24.42 88.58 22.34
N LEU A 132 -23.54 88.75 23.34
CA LEU A 132 -22.35 87.90 23.50
C LEU A 132 -22.73 86.42 23.68
N GLY A 133 -23.83 86.13 24.37
CA GLY A 133 -24.37 84.78 24.53
C GLY A 133 -24.99 84.19 23.25
N GLN A 134 -25.43 85.03 22.31
CA GLN A 134 -25.89 84.61 20.98
C GLN A 134 -24.70 84.37 20.04
N GLU A 135 -23.77 85.33 19.95
CA GLU A 135 -22.53 85.23 19.19
C GLU A 135 -21.72 83.98 19.58
N ALA A 136 -21.58 83.70 20.89
CA ALA A 136 -20.90 82.50 21.37
C ALA A 136 -21.62 81.19 21.02
N ARG A 137 -22.97 81.19 20.93
CA ARG A 137 -23.74 80.03 20.46
C ARG A 137 -23.61 79.82 18.96
N GLU A 138 -23.72 80.88 18.18
CA GLU A 138 -23.55 80.81 16.72
C GLU A 138 -22.14 80.37 16.34
N ALA A 139 -21.11 80.84 17.05
CA ALA A 139 -19.73 80.37 16.89
C ALA A 139 -19.57 78.88 17.26
N ALA A 140 -20.15 78.45 18.39
CA ALA A 140 -20.11 77.04 18.81
C ALA A 140 -20.88 76.12 17.84
N GLU A 141 -22.01 76.56 17.30
CA GLU A 141 -22.76 75.84 16.28
C GLU A 141 -22.00 75.74 14.94
N GLN A 142 -21.35 76.82 14.51
CA GLN A 142 -20.52 76.81 13.30
C GLN A 142 -19.34 75.85 13.47
N GLU A 143 -18.66 75.87 14.61
CA GLU A 143 -17.53 74.97 14.86
C GLU A 143 -17.98 73.51 15.01
N ALA A 144 -19.12 73.25 15.66
CA ALA A 144 -19.72 71.92 15.69
C ALA A 144 -20.06 71.40 14.29
N LYS A 145 -20.57 72.25 13.39
CA LYS A 145 -20.83 71.91 11.98
C LYS A 145 -19.53 71.59 11.24
N ARG A 146 -18.49 72.44 11.35
CA ARG A 146 -17.15 72.17 10.75
C ARG A 146 -16.54 70.86 11.26
N LEU A 147 -16.60 70.60 12.56
CA LEU A 147 -16.07 69.37 13.15
C LEU A 147 -16.87 68.13 12.69
N HIS A 148 -18.18 68.26 12.53
CA HIS A 148 -19.03 67.21 11.96
C HIS A 148 -18.68 66.93 10.49
N GLU A 149 -18.68 67.96 9.64
CA GLU A 149 -18.31 67.87 8.21
C GLU A 149 -16.90 67.29 8.01
N ALA A 150 -15.92 67.74 8.81
CA ALA A 150 -14.56 67.20 8.79
C ALA A 150 -14.50 65.75 9.28
N SER A 151 -15.33 65.35 10.25
CA SER A 151 -15.40 63.95 10.71
C SER A 151 -16.05 63.03 9.67
N GLU A 152 -17.07 63.49 8.96
CA GLU A 152 -17.71 62.73 7.87
C GLU A 152 -16.74 62.55 6.70
N ALA A 153 -16.05 63.61 6.27
CA ALA A 153 -15.03 63.53 5.23
C ALA A 153 -13.85 62.63 5.63
N ALA A 154 -13.46 62.62 6.91
CA ALA A 154 -12.42 61.72 7.42
C ALA A 154 -12.88 60.25 7.45
N ILE A 155 -14.16 59.98 7.77
CA ILE A 155 -14.75 58.65 7.72
C ILE A 155 -14.86 58.16 6.27
N GLU A 156 -15.37 58.99 5.35
CA GLU A 156 -15.46 58.64 3.92
C GLU A 156 -14.09 58.34 3.32
N HIS A 157 -13.06 59.14 3.65
CA HIS A 157 -11.68 58.88 3.22
C HIS A 157 -11.13 57.58 3.82
N ALA A 158 -11.35 57.32 5.11
CA ALA A 158 -10.90 56.09 5.77
C ALA A 158 -11.60 54.84 5.23
N GLU A 159 -12.89 54.93 4.91
CA GLU A 159 -13.63 53.87 4.21
C GLU A 159 -13.12 53.68 2.78
N GLY A 160 -12.84 54.75 2.04
CA GLY A 160 -12.23 54.70 0.71
C GLY A 160 -10.88 53.97 0.71
N GLU A 161 -9.99 54.32 1.63
CA GLU A 161 -8.73 53.59 1.82
C GLU A 161 -8.93 52.13 2.22
N ALA A 162 -9.86 51.85 3.14
CA ALA A 162 -10.13 50.49 3.61
C ALA A 162 -10.66 49.60 2.47
N ARG A 163 -11.62 50.11 1.67
CA ARG A 163 -12.16 49.44 0.49
C ARG A 163 -11.07 49.19 -0.56
N ALA A 164 -10.22 50.19 -0.85
CA ALA A 164 -9.10 50.04 -1.79
C ALA A 164 -8.06 49.00 -1.32
N ARG A 165 -7.74 48.98 -0.02
CA ARG A 165 -6.86 47.95 0.58
C ARG A 165 -7.47 46.55 0.44
N ILE A 166 -8.75 46.39 0.78
CA ILE A 166 -9.49 45.12 0.68
C ILE A 166 -9.52 44.62 -0.76
N GLU A 167 -9.85 45.47 -1.73
CA GLU A 167 -9.87 45.08 -3.16
C GLU A 167 -8.48 44.65 -3.62
N SER A 168 -7.43 45.42 -3.32
CA SER A 168 -6.05 45.06 -3.70
C SER A 168 -5.57 43.74 -3.07
N ALA A 169 -6.02 43.42 -1.85
CA ALA A 169 -5.73 42.16 -1.18
C ALA A 169 -6.53 41.00 -1.81
N HIS A 170 -7.76 41.23 -2.25
CA HIS A 170 -8.53 40.25 -3.01
C HIS A 170 -7.93 39.99 -4.40
N GLU A 171 -7.52 41.03 -5.13
CA GLU A 171 -6.81 40.89 -6.42
C GLU A 171 -5.50 40.10 -6.26
N GLN A 172 -4.68 40.42 -5.25
CA GLN A 172 -3.45 39.69 -4.95
C GLN A 172 -3.75 38.22 -4.62
N THR A 173 -4.71 37.95 -3.73
CA THR A 173 -5.13 36.59 -3.38
C THR A 173 -5.62 35.81 -4.59
N GLN A 174 -6.41 36.44 -5.48
CA GLN A 174 -6.89 35.80 -6.72
C GLN A 174 -5.74 35.51 -7.70
N GLN A 175 -4.77 36.42 -7.83
CA GLN A 175 -3.57 36.20 -8.65
C GLN A 175 -2.72 35.05 -8.10
N GLU A 176 -2.50 34.98 -6.79
CA GLU A 176 -1.76 33.89 -6.14
C GLU A 176 -2.47 32.54 -6.27
N LEU A 177 -3.78 32.49 -6.01
CA LEU A 177 -4.59 31.29 -6.26
C LEU A 177 -4.59 30.86 -7.73
N THR A 178 -4.49 31.81 -8.68
CA THR A 178 -4.43 31.51 -10.11
C THR A 178 -3.06 30.98 -10.53
N ARG A 179 -1.97 31.53 -9.98
CA ARG A 179 -0.61 31.00 -10.14
C ARG A 179 -0.50 29.60 -9.56
N TRP A 180 -0.86 29.42 -8.28
CA TRP A 180 -0.79 28.13 -7.60
C TRP A 180 -1.63 27.04 -8.28
N ARG A 181 -2.84 27.38 -8.79
CA ARG A 181 -3.61 26.45 -9.62
C ARG A 181 -2.88 26.05 -10.91
N GLY A 182 -2.27 27.01 -11.61
CA GLY A 182 -1.49 26.75 -12.81
C GLY A 182 -0.18 25.99 -12.54
N ASP A 183 0.40 26.14 -11.35
CA ASP A 183 1.59 25.42 -10.92
C ASP A 183 1.24 23.96 -10.60
N VAL A 184 0.20 23.71 -9.78
CA VAL A 184 -0.33 22.37 -9.50
C VAL A 184 -0.83 21.67 -10.77
N GLU A 185 -1.46 22.39 -11.69
CA GLU A 185 -1.89 21.83 -12.99
C GLU A 185 -0.70 21.42 -13.86
N ARG A 186 0.44 22.14 -13.79
CA ARG A 186 1.68 21.70 -14.46
C ARG A 186 2.28 20.47 -13.78
N GLU A 187 2.45 20.48 -12.46
CA GLU A 187 2.97 19.33 -11.70
C GLU A 187 2.15 18.04 -11.93
N VAL A 188 0.82 18.14 -11.92
CA VAL A 188 -0.08 16.99 -12.19
C VAL A 188 0.06 16.47 -13.62
N ASN A 189 0.27 17.36 -14.62
CA ASN A 189 0.48 16.95 -16.00
C ASN A 189 1.90 16.40 -16.23
N GLU A 190 2.92 16.95 -15.59
CA GLU A 190 4.30 16.45 -15.62
C GLU A 190 4.40 15.05 -14.97
N HIS A 191 3.78 14.85 -13.80
CA HIS A 191 3.67 13.53 -13.17
C HIS A 191 2.86 12.53 -14.01
N ARG A 192 1.80 12.97 -14.70
CA ARG A 192 1.04 12.11 -15.61
C ARG A 192 1.89 11.69 -16.82
N ALA A 193 2.60 12.61 -17.44
CA ALA A 193 3.49 12.32 -18.57
C ALA A 193 4.60 11.34 -18.16
N ALA A 194 5.28 11.59 -17.04
CA ALA A 194 6.32 10.69 -16.53
C ALA A 194 5.78 9.29 -16.17
N ALA A 195 4.55 9.19 -15.65
CA ALA A 195 3.91 7.89 -15.43
C ALA A 195 3.59 7.16 -16.75
N GLN A 196 3.12 7.88 -17.77
CA GLN A 196 2.87 7.32 -19.11
C GLN A 196 4.16 6.84 -19.77
N GLU A 197 5.25 7.61 -19.74
CA GLU A 197 6.56 7.18 -20.26
C GLU A 197 7.08 5.90 -19.59
N VAL A 198 6.89 5.78 -18.27
CA VAL A 198 7.28 4.58 -17.51
C VAL A 198 6.41 3.37 -17.84
N ASP A 199 5.10 3.54 -18.04
CA ASP A 199 4.21 2.43 -18.42
C ASP A 199 4.36 2.03 -19.89
N GLU A 200 4.66 2.97 -20.80
CA GLU A 200 5.05 2.68 -22.18
C GLU A 200 6.40 1.94 -22.25
N ALA A 201 7.39 2.33 -21.44
CA ALA A 201 8.65 1.61 -21.33
C ALA A 201 8.46 0.17 -20.81
N ARG A 202 7.64 -0.02 -19.76
CA ARG A 202 7.27 -1.36 -19.25
C ARG A 202 6.55 -2.21 -20.29
N ALA A 203 5.64 -1.61 -21.07
CA ALA A 203 4.95 -2.31 -22.15
C ALA A 203 5.94 -2.76 -23.24
N ALA A 204 6.86 -1.88 -23.65
CA ALA A 204 7.90 -2.20 -24.63
C ALA A 204 8.88 -3.29 -24.13
N GLU A 205 9.25 -3.27 -22.84
CA GLU A 205 10.04 -4.36 -22.22
C GLU A 205 9.28 -5.68 -22.20
N ALA A 206 7.98 -5.67 -21.84
CA ALA A 206 7.15 -6.87 -21.83
C ALA A 206 6.95 -7.45 -23.24
N GLU A 207 6.75 -6.61 -24.25
CA GLU A 207 6.70 -7.04 -25.66
C GLU A 207 8.03 -7.65 -26.12
N GLN A 208 9.17 -7.04 -25.78
CA GLN A 208 10.49 -7.60 -26.08
C GLN A 208 10.70 -8.97 -25.42
N GLN A 209 10.28 -9.15 -24.16
CA GLN A 209 10.32 -10.44 -23.47
C GLN A 209 9.41 -11.47 -24.15
N LEU A 210 8.18 -11.12 -24.52
CA LEU A 210 7.26 -11.99 -25.26
C LEU A 210 7.79 -12.40 -26.64
N GLN A 211 8.48 -11.49 -27.34
CA GLN A 211 9.18 -11.79 -28.59
C GLN A 211 10.37 -12.73 -28.36
N ALA A 212 11.17 -12.51 -27.32
CA ALA A 212 12.29 -13.38 -26.96
C ALA A 212 11.80 -14.80 -26.60
N TYR A 213 10.71 -14.94 -25.84
CA TYR A 213 10.10 -16.25 -25.56
C TYR A 213 9.56 -16.93 -26.83
N HIS A 214 8.94 -16.19 -27.76
CA HIS A 214 8.54 -16.76 -29.05
C HIS A 214 9.73 -17.25 -29.88
N GLN A 215 10.84 -16.51 -29.90
CA GLN A 215 12.06 -16.92 -30.58
C GLN A 215 12.67 -18.18 -29.95
N GLN A 216 12.72 -18.26 -28.61
CA GLN A 216 13.18 -19.45 -27.88
C GLN A 216 12.29 -20.67 -28.16
N LEU A 217 10.96 -20.53 -28.09
CA LEU A 217 10.01 -21.59 -28.41
C LEU A 217 10.17 -22.08 -29.86
N THR A 218 10.32 -21.16 -30.82
CA THR A 218 10.56 -21.49 -32.23
C THR A 218 11.89 -22.23 -32.44
N MET A 219 12.93 -21.87 -31.67
CA MET A 219 14.23 -22.55 -31.71
C MET A 219 14.16 -23.96 -31.14
N VAL A 220 13.49 -24.13 -29.99
CA VAL A 220 13.28 -25.44 -29.35
C VAL A 220 12.40 -26.35 -30.19
N GLN A 221 11.36 -25.82 -30.85
CA GLN A 221 10.54 -26.58 -31.81
C GLN A 221 11.40 -27.14 -32.96
N LYS A 222 12.22 -26.30 -33.60
CA LYS A 222 13.14 -26.74 -34.67
C LYS A 222 14.19 -27.74 -34.18
N GLU A 223 14.67 -27.62 -32.94
CA GLU A 223 15.58 -28.61 -32.38
C GLU A 223 14.87 -29.95 -32.11
N ILE A 224 13.64 -29.93 -31.61
CA ILE A 224 12.81 -31.13 -31.44
C ILE A 224 12.55 -31.81 -32.79
N GLU A 225 12.20 -31.06 -33.83
CA GLU A 225 12.04 -31.58 -35.20
C GLU A 225 13.33 -32.22 -35.72
N ALA A 226 14.48 -31.54 -35.60
CA ALA A 226 15.77 -32.07 -36.01
C ALA A 226 16.17 -33.34 -35.24
N ARG A 227 15.94 -33.38 -33.92
CA ARG A 227 16.17 -34.56 -33.08
C ARG A 227 15.24 -35.72 -33.46
N GLN A 228 13.98 -35.45 -33.80
CA GLN A 228 13.04 -36.47 -34.30
C GLN A 228 13.49 -37.03 -35.66
N GLN A 229 13.94 -36.19 -36.58
CA GLN A 229 14.50 -36.62 -37.87
C GLN A 229 15.75 -37.49 -37.69
N ALA A 230 16.67 -37.11 -36.79
CA ALA A 230 17.85 -37.91 -36.47
C ALA A 230 17.48 -39.27 -35.84
N LEU A 231 16.48 -39.32 -34.94
CA LEU A 231 15.97 -40.57 -34.38
C LEU A 231 15.32 -41.47 -35.44
N ALA A 232 14.61 -40.90 -36.43
CA ALA A 232 14.08 -41.65 -37.56
C ALA A 232 15.19 -42.23 -38.45
N GLN A 233 16.24 -41.45 -38.73
CA GLN A 233 17.42 -41.92 -39.48
C GLN A 233 18.14 -43.07 -38.75
N LEU A 234 18.32 -42.96 -37.42
CA LEU A 234 18.91 -44.02 -36.61
C LEU A 234 18.07 -45.30 -36.58
N ARG A 235 16.74 -45.19 -36.52
CA ARG A 235 15.83 -46.36 -36.63
C ARG A 235 15.94 -47.02 -38.00
N ASN A 236 15.91 -46.25 -39.09
CA ASN A 236 16.07 -46.79 -40.44
C ASN A 236 17.43 -47.50 -40.62
N ALA A 237 18.51 -46.93 -40.07
CA ALA A 237 19.84 -47.56 -40.08
C ALA A 237 19.89 -48.84 -39.23
N GLN A 238 19.22 -48.86 -38.08
CA GLN A 238 19.07 -50.06 -37.24
C GLN A 238 18.28 -51.16 -37.97
N GLU A 239 17.17 -50.83 -38.62
CA GLU A 239 16.37 -51.76 -39.42
C GLU A 239 17.17 -52.33 -40.60
N GLN A 240 17.93 -51.48 -41.32
CA GLN A 240 18.84 -51.92 -42.39
C GLN A 240 19.93 -52.86 -41.86
N ALA A 241 20.55 -52.54 -40.72
CA ALA A 241 21.54 -53.43 -40.09
C ALA A 241 20.93 -54.76 -39.63
N GLN A 242 19.69 -54.75 -39.12
CA GLN A 242 18.95 -55.97 -38.77
C GLN A 242 18.60 -56.81 -40.01
N GLN A 243 18.21 -56.18 -41.12
CA GLN A 243 17.97 -56.87 -42.40
C GLN A 243 19.26 -57.49 -42.95
N GLN A 244 20.38 -56.77 -42.93
CA GLN A 244 21.70 -57.28 -43.33
C GLN A 244 22.16 -58.46 -42.44
N LEU A 245 21.96 -58.38 -41.12
CA LEU A 245 22.22 -59.49 -40.21
C LEU A 245 21.28 -60.69 -40.45
N GLY A 246 20.05 -60.45 -40.91
CA GLY A 246 19.12 -61.49 -41.36
C GLY A 246 19.61 -62.19 -42.63
N GLN A 247 20.05 -61.41 -43.63
CA GLN A 247 20.64 -61.90 -44.88
C GLN A 247 21.91 -62.73 -44.61
N LEU A 248 22.87 -62.19 -43.86
CA LEU A 248 24.12 -62.89 -43.52
C LEU A 248 23.88 -64.20 -42.74
N ARG A 249 22.81 -64.30 -41.95
CA ARG A 249 22.40 -65.55 -41.28
C ARG A 249 21.77 -66.54 -42.26
N HIS A 250 20.98 -66.07 -43.23
CA HIS A 250 20.40 -66.91 -44.27
C HIS A 250 21.49 -67.46 -45.21
N ASP A 251 22.38 -66.58 -45.68
CA ASP A 251 23.53 -66.93 -46.52
C ASP A 251 24.50 -67.87 -45.77
N GLY A 252 24.76 -67.60 -44.50
CA GLY A 252 25.53 -68.49 -43.62
C GLY A 252 24.91 -69.89 -43.50
N ALA A 253 23.60 -69.96 -43.24
CA ALA A 253 22.87 -71.23 -43.20
C ALA A 253 22.85 -71.95 -44.56
N ALA A 254 22.81 -71.21 -45.69
CA ALA A 254 22.92 -71.81 -47.02
C ALA A 254 24.32 -72.43 -47.23
N VAL A 255 25.38 -71.71 -46.87
CA VAL A 255 26.77 -72.22 -46.92
C VAL A 255 26.99 -73.40 -45.98
N GLU A 256 26.39 -73.42 -44.78
CA GLU A 256 26.42 -74.57 -43.88
C GLU A 256 25.70 -75.80 -44.47
N ASN A 257 24.56 -75.61 -45.13
CA ASN A 257 23.83 -76.67 -45.83
C ASN A 257 24.62 -77.20 -47.04
N ASP A 258 25.27 -76.34 -47.81
CA ASP A 258 26.13 -76.75 -48.92
C ASP A 258 27.40 -77.48 -48.42
N LEU A 259 28.00 -77.03 -47.32
CA LEU A 259 29.11 -77.73 -46.67
C LEU A 259 28.69 -79.11 -46.14
N ALA A 260 27.47 -79.23 -45.58
CA ALA A 260 26.89 -80.50 -45.17
C ALA A 260 26.65 -81.43 -46.37
N GLN A 261 26.11 -80.91 -47.49
CA GLN A 261 25.95 -81.67 -48.73
C GLN A 261 27.29 -82.14 -49.31
N VAL A 262 28.30 -81.27 -49.37
CA VAL A 262 29.65 -81.63 -49.85
C VAL A 262 30.28 -82.67 -48.93
N THR A 263 30.14 -82.52 -47.61
CA THR A 263 30.62 -83.51 -46.63
C THR A 263 29.92 -84.85 -46.81
N HIS A 264 28.61 -84.87 -47.05
CA HIS A 264 27.85 -86.09 -47.30
C HIS A 264 28.23 -86.76 -48.63
N ARG A 265 28.42 -85.99 -49.71
CA ARG A 265 28.95 -86.50 -51.00
C ARG A 265 30.37 -87.07 -50.84
N LEU A 266 31.20 -86.45 -50.00
CA LEU A 266 32.56 -86.91 -49.69
C LEU A 266 32.55 -88.17 -48.81
N GLN A 267 31.57 -88.33 -47.92
CA GLN A 267 31.33 -89.58 -47.20
C GLN A 267 30.82 -90.69 -48.14
N GLY A 268 29.88 -90.38 -49.04
CA GLY A 268 29.36 -91.32 -50.04
C GLY A 268 30.46 -91.84 -50.96
N THR A 269 31.23 -90.95 -51.58
CA THR A 269 32.37 -91.33 -52.44
C THR A 269 33.48 -92.07 -51.67
N ARG A 270 33.69 -91.81 -50.38
CA ARG A 270 34.56 -92.65 -49.52
C ARG A 270 33.97 -94.04 -49.29
N GLN A 271 32.66 -94.15 -49.07
CA GLN A 271 31.98 -95.45 -48.91
C GLN A 271 32.04 -96.26 -50.22
N GLU A 272 31.73 -95.63 -51.36
CA GLU A 272 31.88 -96.20 -52.71
C GLU A 272 33.32 -96.68 -52.95
N LEU A 273 34.33 -95.84 -52.69
CA LEU A 273 35.75 -96.22 -52.83
C LEU A 273 36.12 -97.38 -51.89
N SER A 274 35.61 -97.41 -50.65
CA SER A 274 35.84 -98.53 -49.73
C SER A 274 35.13 -99.82 -50.18
N ALA A 275 33.98 -99.71 -50.83
CA ALA A 275 33.25 -100.83 -51.41
C ALA A 275 33.96 -101.36 -52.66
N GLU A 276 34.52 -100.49 -53.51
CA GLU A 276 35.36 -100.89 -54.66
C GLU A 276 36.69 -101.50 -54.22
N LEU A 277 37.35 -100.96 -53.20
CA LEU A 277 38.52 -101.63 -52.59
C LEU A 277 38.14 -103.00 -52.03
N SER A 278 36.99 -103.13 -51.37
CA SER A 278 36.47 -104.42 -50.88
C SER A 278 36.13 -105.39 -52.02
N ARG A 279 35.61 -104.90 -53.15
CA ARG A 279 35.34 -105.67 -54.38
C ARG A 279 36.63 -106.14 -55.02
N LEU A 280 37.65 -105.26 -55.12
CA LEU A 280 38.98 -105.58 -55.64
C LEU A 280 39.71 -106.58 -54.73
N GLU A 281 39.60 -106.45 -53.41
CA GLU A 281 40.10 -107.45 -52.47
C GLU A 281 39.36 -108.79 -52.61
N ALA A 282 38.03 -108.79 -52.73
CA ALA A 282 37.26 -110.02 -52.93
C ALA A 282 37.61 -110.69 -54.27
N ALA A 283 37.75 -109.91 -55.35
CA ALA A 283 38.18 -110.40 -56.65
C ALA A 283 39.63 -110.93 -56.61
N ARG A 284 40.52 -110.25 -55.89
CA ARG A 284 41.90 -110.70 -55.66
C ARG A 284 41.94 -112.00 -54.85
N ARG A 285 41.23 -112.10 -53.74
CA ARG A 285 41.14 -113.34 -52.93
C ARG A 285 40.50 -114.47 -53.75
N GLY A 286 39.53 -114.16 -54.62
CA GLY A 286 38.97 -115.11 -55.58
C GLY A 286 40.00 -115.57 -56.62
N ALA A 287 40.81 -114.66 -57.16
CA ALA A 287 41.91 -114.99 -58.06
C ALA A 287 43.00 -115.82 -57.37
N GLU A 288 43.39 -115.47 -56.13
CA GLU A 288 44.32 -116.24 -55.30
C GLU A 288 43.75 -117.62 -54.93
N GLN A 289 42.43 -117.74 -54.74
CA GLN A 289 41.76 -119.04 -54.57
C GLN A 289 41.72 -119.86 -55.87
N VAL A 290 41.53 -119.24 -57.04
CA VAL A 290 41.63 -119.91 -58.34
C VAL A 290 43.08 -120.29 -58.66
N GLU A 291 44.06 -119.48 -58.27
CA GLU A 291 45.49 -119.81 -58.36
C GLU A 291 45.82 -120.98 -57.42
N GLN A 292 45.35 -120.97 -56.17
CA GLN A 292 45.48 -122.11 -55.27
C GLN A 292 44.75 -123.34 -55.81
N GLN A 293 43.53 -123.23 -56.36
CA GLN A 293 42.81 -124.36 -56.95
C GLN A 293 43.49 -124.90 -58.20
N THR A 294 44.11 -124.05 -59.03
CA THR A 294 44.87 -124.49 -60.22
C THR A 294 46.23 -125.04 -59.85
N LEU A 295 46.89 -124.53 -58.80
CA LEU A 295 48.09 -125.14 -58.21
C LEU A 295 47.76 -126.49 -57.56
N ASP A 296 46.66 -126.60 -56.83
CA ASP A 296 46.23 -127.84 -56.19
C ASP A 296 45.72 -128.85 -57.22
N ALA A 297 45.05 -128.40 -58.28
CA ALA A 297 44.73 -129.21 -59.47
C ALA A 297 46.00 -129.63 -60.21
N ARG A 298 47.03 -128.79 -60.31
CA ARG A 298 48.33 -129.12 -60.90
C ARG A 298 49.10 -130.11 -60.02
N VAL A 299 49.02 -130.02 -58.70
CA VAL A 299 49.59 -130.98 -57.74
C VAL A 299 48.79 -132.29 -57.74
N ARG A 300 47.46 -132.25 -57.91
CA ARG A 300 46.62 -133.45 -58.12
C ARG A 300 46.97 -134.11 -59.45
N MET A 301 46.99 -133.37 -60.56
CA MET A 301 47.47 -133.85 -61.86
C MET A 301 48.92 -134.34 -61.81
N GLN A 302 49.81 -133.74 -61.02
CA GLN A 302 51.19 -134.23 -60.89
C GLN A 302 51.26 -135.49 -60.03
N ARG A 303 50.42 -135.62 -59.00
CA ARG A 303 50.26 -136.85 -58.21
C ARG A 303 49.56 -137.95 -59.00
N GLU A 304 48.65 -137.62 -59.90
CA GLU A 304 47.95 -138.55 -60.79
C GLU A 304 48.80 -138.94 -61.99
N ALA A 305 49.53 -138.00 -62.60
CA ALA A 305 50.58 -138.30 -63.59
C ALA A 305 51.69 -139.13 -62.96
N LYS A 306 52.05 -138.90 -61.69
CA LYS A 306 52.95 -139.79 -60.95
C LYS A 306 52.32 -141.17 -60.72
N ARG A 307 51.06 -141.26 -60.27
CA ARG A 307 50.34 -142.55 -60.18
C ARG A 307 50.16 -143.24 -61.53
N MET A 308 50.07 -142.51 -62.64
CA MET A 308 50.03 -143.05 -64.00
C MET A 308 51.42 -143.49 -64.45
N ALA A 309 52.49 -142.78 -64.10
CA ALA A 309 53.87 -143.21 -64.35
C ALA A 309 54.24 -144.44 -63.51
N ASP A 310 53.87 -144.46 -62.23
CA ASP A 310 54.06 -145.61 -61.33
C ASP A 310 53.20 -146.81 -61.79
N ARG A 311 51.97 -146.58 -62.28
CA ARG A 311 51.15 -147.63 -62.94
C ARG A 311 51.68 -148.04 -64.31
N ALA A 312 52.30 -147.16 -65.09
CA ALA A 312 52.90 -147.49 -66.37
C ALA A 312 54.17 -148.31 -66.17
N ALA A 313 55.00 -147.97 -65.17
CA ALA A 313 56.14 -148.77 -64.75
C ALA A 313 55.69 -150.15 -64.24
N ALA A 314 54.66 -150.20 -63.40
CA ALA A 314 54.07 -151.47 -62.95
C ALA A 314 53.45 -152.27 -64.11
N ALA A 315 52.79 -151.62 -65.07
CA ALA A 315 52.20 -152.27 -66.24
C ALA A 315 53.28 -152.79 -67.21
N VAL A 316 54.38 -152.07 -67.43
CA VAL A 316 55.52 -152.56 -68.23
C VAL A 316 56.19 -153.76 -67.56
N MET A 317 56.26 -153.79 -66.22
CA MET A 317 56.75 -154.95 -65.46
C MET A 317 55.75 -156.12 -65.40
N ALA A 318 54.46 -155.89 -65.66
CA ALA A 318 53.40 -156.92 -65.63
C ALA A 318 52.94 -157.41 -67.01
N ALA A 319 53.09 -156.62 -68.07
CA ALA A 319 52.66 -156.92 -69.43
C ALA A 319 53.75 -157.53 -70.32
N ALA A 320 54.89 -157.92 -69.74
CA ALA A 320 55.92 -158.71 -70.41
C ALA A 320 55.57 -160.23 -70.48
N ALA A 321 54.39 -160.62 -69.98
CA ALA A 321 53.87 -161.98 -70.06
C ALA A 321 52.36 -161.98 -70.37
N ILE A 322 51.94 -162.89 -71.26
CA ILE A 322 50.53 -163.19 -71.62
C ILE A 322 49.81 -162.11 -72.44
N SER A 323 50.19 -162.05 -73.73
CA SER A 323 49.35 -162.04 -74.93
C SER A 323 47.82 -161.79 -74.87
N GLU A 324 47.35 -160.98 -75.85
CA GLU A 324 46.03 -161.06 -76.54
C GLU A 324 44.76 -160.64 -75.73
N GLN A 325 43.66 -160.12 -76.31
CA GLN A 325 43.20 -160.01 -77.72
C GLN A 325 42.18 -158.84 -77.90
N THR A 326 41.98 -158.34 -79.14
CA THR A 326 40.79 -157.64 -79.73
C THR A 326 39.98 -156.51 -79.03
N GLY A 327 39.90 -155.34 -79.70
CA GLY A 327 38.66 -154.55 -79.97
C GLY A 327 37.91 -153.81 -78.83
N GLU A 328 36.86 -153.00 -79.06
CA GLU A 328 36.47 -152.16 -80.21
C GLU A 328 35.33 -151.16 -79.79
N PHE A 329 35.26 -149.94 -80.37
CA PHE A 329 34.23 -148.89 -80.11
C PHE A 329 34.15 -148.30 -78.67
N LYS A 330 33.41 -147.21 -78.33
CA LYS A 330 32.46 -146.35 -79.08
C LYS A 330 32.42 -144.88 -78.60
N MET A 331 31.85 -144.01 -79.45
CA MET A 331 31.36 -142.62 -79.24
C MET A 331 30.25 -142.45 -78.16
N VAL A 332 29.82 -141.17 -77.97
CA VAL A 332 28.57 -140.63 -77.36
C VAL A 332 28.74 -140.09 -75.91
N ALA A 333 28.00 -139.08 -75.42
CA ALA A 333 27.82 -137.65 -75.81
C ALA A 333 26.60 -137.01 -75.09
N ILE A 334 26.68 -135.70 -74.78
CA ILE A 334 25.56 -134.75 -74.50
C ILE A 334 24.79 -134.86 -73.14
N GLY A 335 24.33 -133.71 -72.61
CA GLY A 335 23.50 -133.51 -71.41
C GLY A 335 24.20 -132.60 -70.37
N ARG A 336 23.81 -131.35 -70.04
CA ARG A 336 22.61 -130.48 -70.21
C ARG A 336 21.53 -130.59 -69.11
N ASP A 337 20.86 -129.45 -68.89
CA ASP A 337 19.65 -129.18 -68.07
C ASP A 337 19.95 -128.98 -66.54
N GLN A 338 19.65 -127.83 -65.91
CA GLN A 338 18.36 -127.23 -65.45
C GLN A 338 17.83 -127.87 -64.13
N GLU A 339 17.15 -127.20 -63.17
CA GLU A 339 16.75 -125.78 -62.91
C GLU A 339 16.10 -125.72 -61.47
N GLN A 340 15.39 -124.63 -61.13
CA GLN A 340 14.28 -124.53 -60.14
C GLN A 340 14.67 -124.08 -58.68
N LEU A 341 14.18 -122.92 -58.18
CA LEU A 341 12.89 -122.57 -57.49
C LEU A 341 12.84 -123.01 -56.00
N ALA A 342 12.24 -122.29 -55.02
CA ALA A 342 11.67 -120.93 -54.90
C ALA A 342 11.32 -120.58 -53.42
N LEU A 343 10.49 -119.53 -53.21
CA LEU A 343 9.67 -119.14 -52.03
C LEU A 343 10.23 -118.14 -50.97
N ALA A 344 9.28 -117.39 -50.38
CA ALA A 344 9.37 -116.39 -49.29
C ALA A 344 8.44 -116.84 -48.10
N PRO A 345 7.96 -116.04 -47.09
CA PRO A 345 7.62 -114.60 -47.02
C PRO A 345 8.00 -113.86 -45.68
N ALA A 346 7.39 -112.68 -45.42
CA ALA A 346 7.54 -111.81 -44.21
C ALA A 346 6.30 -111.84 -43.28
N PRO A 347 6.29 -111.19 -42.08
CA PRO A 347 5.64 -109.85 -41.90
C PRO A 347 6.16 -108.96 -40.72
N ALA A 348 5.48 -107.85 -40.36
CA ALA A 348 5.75 -106.97 -39.18
C ALA A 348 4.54 -106.05 -38.81
N PRO A 349 4.38 -105.57 -37.54
CA PRO A 349 3.95 -104.15 -37.32
C PRO A 349 4.39 -103.41 -36.01
N VAL A 350 4.64 -102.10 -36.17
CA VAL A 350 4.22 -100.88 -35.40
C VAL A 350 3.73 -100.93 -33.92
N HIS A 351 4.23 -100.03 -33.02
CA HIS A 351 3.44 -99.00 -32.25
C HIS A 351 4.26 -98.11 -31.27
N ALA A 352 3.64 -97.01 -30.79
CA ALA A 352 4.05 -96.08 -29.71
C ALA A 352 2.82 -95.58 -28.88
N PRO A 353 2.98 -94.98 -27.67
CA PRO A 353 2.32 -93.68 -27.34
C PRO A 353 3.04 -92.77 -26.28
N GLU A 354 2.34 -91.73 -25.79
CA GLU A 354 2.76 -90.57 -24.95
C GLU A 354 2.66 -90.79 -23.41
N GLU A 355 3.03 -89.86 -22.50
CA GLU A 355 2.23 -88.77 -21.83
C GLU A 355 3.15 -88.06 -20.76
N ASN A 356 2.90 -86.99 -19.95
CA ASN A 356 1.84 -85.98 -19.66
C ASN A 356 2.44 -84.78 -18.81
N GLY A 357 1.66 -83.71 -18.52
CA GLY A 357 1.87 -82.70 -17.44
C GLY A 357 2.35 -81.28 -17.85
N ALA A 358 2.01 -80.15 -17.21
CA ALA A 358 1.06 -79.84 -16.11
C ALA A 358 0.68 -78.31 -16.11
N ALA A 359 -0.31 -77.87 -15.30
CA ALA A 359 -0.81 -76.46 -15.20
C ALA A 359 -0.13 -75.65 -14.04
N PRO A 360 -0.33 -74.31 -13.87
CA PRO A 360 -1.61 -73.71 -13.37
C PRO A 360 -1.95 -72.24 -13.78
N GLU A 361 -3.10 -71.74 -13.29
CA GLU A 361 -3.55 -70.32 -13.15
C GLU A 361 -2.97 -69.64 -11.86
N PRO A 362 -3.21 -68.34 -11.47
CA PRO A 362 -4.29 -67.39 -11.84
C PRO A 362 -3.90 -65.88 -12.00
N GLN A 363 -4.92 -65.00 -11.97
CA GLN A 363 -4.88 -63.51 -12.10
C GLN A 363 -4.36 -62.78 -10.84
N PRO A 364 -4.13 -61.43 -10.89
CA PRO A 364 -5.11 -60.52 -10.29
C PRO A 364 -5.28 -59.09 -10.91
N GLN A 365 -6.35 -58.41 -10.47
CA GLN A 365 -6.62 -56.96 -10.45
C GLN A 365 -7.33 -56.65 -9.11
N PRO A 366 -7.57 -55.37 -8.69
CA PRO A 366 -6.80 -54.12 -8.83
C PRO A 366 -6.49 -53.48 -7.45
N GLU A 367 -5.85 -52.30 -7.40
CA GLU A 367 -5.75 -51.45 -6.18
C GLU A 367 -6.29 -50.02 -6.42
N PRO A 368 -6.98 -49.38 -5.45
CA PRO A 368 -7.54 -48.02 -5.58
C PRO A 368 -6.94 -46.94 -4.65
N GLU A 369 -6.86 -45.70 -5.18
CA GLU A 369 -6.68 -44.40 -4.48
C GLU A 369 -5.41 -44.20 -3.61
N PRO A 370 -5.09 -42.93 -3.27
CA PRO A 370 -5.65 -42.35 -2.04
C PRO A 370 -6.23 -40.93 -2.16
N ARG A 371 -7.23 -40.64 -1.32
CA ARG A 371 -7.74 -39.30 -0.98
C ARG A 371 -6.63 -38.34 -0.54
N VAL A 372 -6.85 -37.05 -0.78
CA VAL A 372 -6.26 -35.95 -0.01
C VAL A 372 -7.40 -35.05 0.47
N GLU A 373 -7.55 -34.90 1.80
CA GLU A 373 -8.60 -34.08 2.42
C GLU A 373 -7.99 -33.04 3.37
N ALA A 374 -8.42 -31.77 3.22
CA ALA A 374 -8.25 -30.66 4.19
C ALA A 374 -6.78 -30.28 4.53
N PRO A 375 -6.49 -29.35 5.47
CA PRO A 375 -7.32 -28.27 6.08
C PRO A 375 -6.83 -26.83 5.66
N VAL A 376 -7.64 -25.76 5.57
CA VAL A 376 -8.40 -24.93 6.59
C VAL A 376 -7.61 -23.71 7.12
N GLU A 377 -8.34 -22.62 7.43
CA GLU A 377 -7.97 -21.37 8.16
C GLU A 377 -6.98 -20.40 7.47
N GLU A 378 -7.41 -19.16 7.13
CA GLU A 378 -7.69 -17.98 7.98
C GLU A 378 -6.45 -17.20 8.43
N SER A 379 -6.32 -15.95 7.94
CA SER A 379 -5.70 -14.86 8.72
C SER A 379 -5.94 -13.46 8.14
N ARG A 380 -6.26 -12.54 9.05
CA ARG A 380 -5.96 -11.08 8.98
C ARG A 380 -6.72 -10.26 7.95
N SER A 381 -7.97 -9.96 8.32
CA SER A 381 -8.35 -8.60 8.75
C SER A 381 -7.25 -7.53 8.58
N LEU A 382 -7.55 -6.52 7.76
CA LEU A 382 -6.82 -5.26 7.66
C LEU A 382 -7.83 -4.12 7.83
N PHE A 383 -7.77 -3.44 8.97
CA PHE A 383 -8.63 -2.32 9.33
C PHE A 383 -7.71 -1.12 9.64
N GLU A 384 -7.89 -0.02 8.92
CA GLU A 384 -7.24 1.28 9.17
C GLU A 384 -7.94 2.01 10.35
N PRO A 385 -7.68 3.30 10.71
CA PRO A 385 -6.67 4.24 10.20
C PRO A 385 -5.95 5.09 11.29
N ARG A 386 -5.23 6.14 10.82
CA ARG A 386 -4.79 7.36 11.53
C ARG A 386 -3.67 7.27 12.58
N GLN A 387 -2.60 8.02 12.30
CA GLN A 387 -2.05 8.99 13.26
C GLN A 387 -1.79 10.34 12.56
N HIS A 388 -2.18 11.45 13.20
CA HIS A 388 -1.55 12.76 13.01
C HIS A 388 -0.41 12.87 14.03
N VAL A 389 0.72 13.46 13.64
CA VAL A 389 1.58 14.26 14.52
C VAL A 389 2.12 15.42 13.68
N ASP A 390 2.10 16.63 14.24
CA ASP A 390 2.58 17.86 13.60
C ASP A 390 4.11 17.98 13.59
N GLY A 391 4.65 18.85 12.71
CA GLY A 391 6.07 19.18 12.60
C GLY A 391 6.32 20.38 11.70
#